data_AF-A0A8H4XRK8-F1
#
_entry.id   AF-A0A8H4XRK8-F1
#
_cell.length_a   1.000
_cell.length_b   1.000
_cell.length_c   1.000
_cell.angle_alpha   90.00
_cell.angle_beta   90.00
_cell.angle_gamma   90.00
#
_symmetry.space_group_name_H-M   'P 1'
#
loop_
_entity.id
_entity.type
_entity.pdbx_description
1 polymer ?
#
loop_
_entity_poly.entity_id
_entity_poly.type
_entity_poly.pdbx_seq_one_letter_code
_entity_poly.pdbx_strand_id
1 'polypeptide(L)'
;MEFTVPISDPIPPHYFLQIISDRWMHSETKVAVSFQKLILPERFPPHTPLLDIQRVPVQALKRDDFKSLYPDWQTFNRIQSQAFKSLFESDEAVFLAAPAGSGKTVCAELALLRHWSQPNKGRAV
;
A
#
# COMPACT_ATOMS: atom_id res chain seq x y z
N MET A 1 24.66 -14.88 -3.94
CA MET A 1 23.75 -14.71 -5.09
C MET A 1 22.36 -14.98 -4.57
N GLU A 2 21.42 -14.07 -4.83
CA GLU A 2 20.05 -14.15 -4.34
C GLU A 2 19.10 -14.10 -5.54
N PHE A 3 18.08 -14.95 -5.53
CA PHE A 3 17.05 -15.01 -6.56
C PHE A 3 15.75 -15.56 -5.95
N THR A 4 14.64 -15.35 -6.65
CA THR A 4 13.32 -15.88 -6.24
C THR A 4 12.81 -16.85 -7.30
N VAL A 5 12.06 -17.87 -6.85
CA VAL A 5 11.38 -18.83 -7.72
C VAL A 5 9.90 -18.89 -7.34
N PRO A 6 8.98 -18.96 -8.32
CA PRO A 6 7.56 -19.14 -8.01
C PRO A 6 7.32 -20.53 -7.43
N ILE A 7 6.31 -20.66 -6.57
CA ILE A 7 5.79 -21.94 -6.08
C ILE A 7 4.41 -22.13 -6.70
N SER A 8 4.17 -23.29 -7.32
CA SER A 8 2.89 -23.64 -7.93
C SER A 8 1.86 -24.10 -6.88
N ASP A 9 0.58 -24.03 -7.25
CA ASP A 9 -0.52 -24.70 -6.55
C ASP A 9 -1.02 -25.84 -7.46
N PRO A 10 -0.85 -27.13 -7.10
CA PRO A 10 -0.38 -27.65 -5.81
C PRO A 10 1.13 -27.49 -5.58
N ILE A 11 1.52 -27.46 -4.29
CA ILE A 11 2.91 -27.30 -3.85
C ILE A 11 3.70 -28.58 -4.19
N PRO A 12 4.82 -28.48 -4.92
CA PRO A 12 5.67 -29.63 -5.21
C PRO A 12 6.42 -30.09 -3.95
N PRO A 13 6.87 -31.35 -3.87
CA PRO A 13 7.57 -31.86 -2.68
C PRO A 13 8.99 -31.29 -2.53
N HIS A 14 9.66 -30.95 -3.63
CA HIS A 14 11.01 -30.40 -3.65
C HIS A 14 11.33 -29.69 -4.97
N TYR A 15 12.30 -28.78 -4.93
CA TYR A 15 13.00 -28.27 -6.11
C TYR A 15 14.44 -28.78 -6.16
N PHE A 16 15.05 -28.68 -7.34
CA PHE A 16 16.47 -29.00 -7.52
C PHE A 16 17.24 -27.74 -7.88
N LEU A 17 18.29 -27.47 -7.10
CA LEU A 17 19.31 -26.48 -7.40
C LEU A 17 20.48 -27.23 -8.04
N GLN A 18 20.73 -26.97 -9.32
CA GLN A 18 21.85 -27.56 -10.05
C GLN A 18 22.80 -26.45 -10.48
N ILE A 19 24.05 -26.55 -10.07
CA ILE A 19 25.13 -25.63 -10.42
C ILE A 19 26.10 -26.41 -11.30
N ILE A 20 26.30 -25.96 -12.54
CA ILE A 20 27.14 -26.62 -13.54
C ILE A 20 28.25 -25.66 -13.92
N SER A 21 29.49 -26.14 -13.94
CA SER A 21 30.64 -25.38 -14.43
C SER A 21 30.52 -25.11 -15.93
N ASP A 22 30.83 -23.89 -16.35
CA ASP A 22 30.87 -23.50 -17.77
C ASP A 22 32.08 -24.09 -18.51
N ARG A 23 33.14 -24.47 -17.79
CA ARG A 23 34.46 -24.84 -18.35
C ARG A 23 34.89 -26.27 -18.08
N TRP A 24 34.38 -26.89 -17.02
CA TRP A 24 34.87 -28.19 -16.55
C TRP A 24 33.80 -29.27 -16.77
N MET A 25 34.12 -30.28 -17.58
CA MET A 25 33.26 -31.45 -17.74
C MET A 25 33.09 -32.18 -16.42
N HIS A 26 31.87 -32.67 -16.16
CA HIS A 26 31.48 -33.37 -14.92
C HIS A 26 31.63 -32.56 -13.63
N SER A 27 31.90 -31.25 -13.71
CA SER A 27 31.89 -30.35 -12.56
C SER A 27 30.48 -29.81 -12.36
N GLU A 28 29.59 -30.62 -11.80
CA GLU A 28 28.25 -30.23 -11.41
C GLU A 28 27.93 -30.61 -9.97
N THR A 29 27.10 -29.79 -9.31
CA THR A 29 26.56 -30.05 -7.99
C THR A 29 25.04 -29.91 -8.03
N LYS A 30 24.32 -30.94 -7.57
CA LYS A 30 22.87 -30.94 -7.49
C LYS A 30 22.40 -31.11 -6.05
N VAL A 31 21.53 -30.22 -5.60
CA VAL A 31 20.96 -30.22 -4.24
C VAL A 31 19.43 -30.18 -4.33
N ALA A 32 18.77 -31.04 -3.55
CA ALA A 32 17.33 -31.02 -3.41
C ALA A 32 16.91 -30.05 -2.29
N VAL A 33 16.07 -29.08 -2.62
CA VAL A 33 15.43 -28.17 -1.66
C VAL A 33 14.06 -28.74 -1.33
N SER A 34 13.94 -29.36 -0.15
CA SER A 34 12.70 -30.00 0.30
C SER A 34 11.70 -29.00 0.87
N PHE A 35 10.44 -29.12 0.47
CA PHE A 35 9.33 -28.30 0.99
C PHE A 35 8.49 -29.01 2.06
N GLN A 36 8.89 -30.21 2.51
CA GLN A 36 8.14 -30.98 3.51
C GLN A 36 7.92 -30.24 4.84
N LYS A 37 8.82 -29.34 5.22
CA LYS A 37 8.72 -28.51 6.43
C LYS A 37 8.49 -27.02 6.10
N LEU A 38 8.15 -26.70 4.85
CA LEU A 38 7.92 -25.33 4.43
C LEU A 38 6.53 -24.88 4.91
N ILE A 39 6.50 -23.85 5.74
CA ILE A 39 5.26 -23.19 6.13
C ILE A 39 5.07 -22.00 5.19
N LEU A 40 4.09 -22.09 4.29
CA LEU A 40 3.72 -20.96 3.45
C LEU A 40 2.99 -19.89 4.28
N PRO A 41 3.18 -18.60 3.97
CA PRO A 41 2.37 -17.55 4.57
C PRO A 41 0.91 -17.74 4.17
N GLU A 42 0.03 -17.17 4.98
CA GLU A 42 -1.38 -17.09 4.62
C GLU A 42 -1.58 -16.30 3.32
N ARG A 43 -2.61 -16.68 2.56
CA ARG A 43 -2.98 -15.92 1.36
C ARG A 43 -3.37 -14.51 1.79
N PHE A 44 -2.78 -13.51 1.15
CA PHE A 44 -3.13 -12.13 1.43
C PHE A 44 -4.63 -11.91 1.17
N PRO A 45 -5.34 -11.20 2.07
CA PRO A 45 -6.71 -10.81 1.81
C PRO A 45 -6.77 -9.91 0.56
N PRO A 46 -7.92 -9.88 -0.14
CA PRO A 46 -8.10 -8.98 -1.27
C PRO A 46 -7.96 -7.52 -0.81
N HIS A 47 -7.39 -6.68 -1.67
CA HIS A 47 -7.28 -5.25 -1.42
C HIS A 47 -8.68 -4.59 -1.29
N THR A 48 -8.77 -3.51 -0.52
CA THR A 48 -9.98 -2.72 -0.42
C THR A 48 -10.36 -2.19 -1.81
N PRO A 49 -11.57 -2.48 -2.33
CA PRO A 49 -11.97 -2.01 -3.64
C PRO A 49 -12.14 -0.49 -3.62
N LEU A 50 -11.74 0.14 -4.73
CA LEU A 50 -12.03 1.55 -4.97
C LEU A 50 -13.50 1.68 -5.36
N LEU A 51 -14.30 2.27 -4.48
CA LEU A 51 -15.73 2.43 -4.69
C LEU A 51 -15.99 3.51 -5.75
N ASP A 52 -17.01 3.30 -6.59
CA ASP A 52 -17.45 4.30 -7.57
C ASP A 52 -18.36 5.35 -6.90
N ILE A 53 -17.78 6.07 -5.94
CA ILE A 53 -18.45 7.14 -5.22
C ILE A 53 -18.31 8.47 -5.96
N GLN A 54 -19.24 9.37 -5.70
CA GLN A 54 -19.09 10.76 -6.11
C GLN A 54 -17.84 11.36 -5.47
N ARG A 55 -17.03 12.06 -6.27
CA ARG A 55 -15.84 12.73 -5.78
C ARG A 55 -16.22 13.82 -4.78
N VAL A 56 -15.50 13.88 -3.67
CA VAL A 56 -15.73 14.88 -2.64
C VAL A 56 -15.28 16.25 -3.17
N PRO A 57 -16.15 17.27 -3.14
CA PRO A 57 -15.78 18.62 -3.54
C PRO A 57 -14.86 19.29 -2.51
N VAL A 58 -13.98 20.18 -2.93
CA VAL A 58 -13.08 20.93 -2.01
C VAL A 58 -13.89 21.77 -1.02
N GLN A 59 -15.11 22.16 -1.39
CA GLN A 59 -16.06 22.85 -0.53
C GLN A 59 -16.40 22.07 0.77
N ALA A 60 -16.17 20.75 0.80
CA ALA A 60 -16.36 19.91 1.99
C ALA A 60 -15.40 20.25 3.16
N LEU A 61 -14.32 21.00 2.94
CA LEU A 61 -13.35 21.37 3.98
C LEU A 61 -13.88 22.38 5.03
N LYS A 62 -15.12 22.87 4.89
CA LYS A 62 -15.87 23.79 5.80
C LYS A 62 -15.24 25.17 6.05
N ARG A 63 -13.92 25.32 6.05
CA ARG A 63 -13.17 26.57 6.27
C ARG A 63 -12.57 27.11 4.98
N ASP A 64 -12.62 28.42 4.78
CA ASP A 64 -12.07 29.06 3.58
C ASP A 64 -10.54 29.00 3.53
N ASP A 65 -9.87 29.08 4.69
CA ASP A 65 -8.41 28.90 4.82
C ASP A 65 -7.92 27.54 4.30
N PHE A 66 -8.77 26.51 4.39
CA PHE A 66 -8.42 25.16 3.94
C PHE A 66 -8.73 24.98 2.46
N LYS A 67 -9.82 25.61 1.97
CA LYS A 67 -10.18 25.60 0.56
C LYS A 67 -9.13 26.33 -0.29
N SER A 68 -8.57 27.42 0.23
CA SER A 68 -7.55 28.22 -0.47
C SER A 68 -6.23 27.48 -0.70
N LEU A 69 -5.97 26.37 0.00
CA LEU A 69 -4.82 25.49 -0.25
C LEU A 69 -4.94 24.70 -1.56
N TYR A 70 -6.16 24.56 -2.09
CA TYR A 70 -6.45 23.79 -3.31
C TYR A 70 -7.19 24.65 -4.35
N PRO A 71 -6.61 25.78 -4.82
CA PRO A 71 -7.33 26.78 -5.61
C PRO A 71 -7.76 26.27 -6.99
N ASP A 72 -6.94 25.42 -7.62
CA ASP A 72 -7.19 24.90 -8.97
C ASP A 72 -8.07 23.65 -8.98
N TRP A 73 -8.46 23.14 -7.80
CA TRP A 73 -9.14 21.85 -7.67
C TRP A 73 -10.61 22.04 -7.34
N GLN A 74 -11.47 21.41 -8.14
CA GLN A 74 -12.91 21.37 -7.85
C GLN A 74 -13.26 20.19 -6.94
N THR A 75 -12.60 19.03 -7.14
CA THR A 75 -12.89 17.80 -6.42
C THR A 75 -11.61 17.02 -6.12
N PHE A 76 -11.63 16.26 -5.03
CA PHE A 76 -10.58 15.30 -4.72
C PHE A 76 -10.65 14.07 -5.62
N ASN A 77 -9.54 13.35 -5.76
CA ASN A 77 -9.54 12.09 -6.50
C ASN A 77 -10.35 11.00 -5.77
N ARG A 78 -10.58 9.85 -6.40
CA ARG A 78 -11.42 8.78 -5.82
C ARG A 78 -10.86 8.20 -4.52
N ILE A 79 -9.53 8.05 -4.43
CA ILE A 79 -8.85 7.49 -3.23
C ILE A 79 -8.97 8.47 -2.06
N GLN A 80 -8.67 9.73 -2.30
CA GLN A 80 -8.82 10.82 -1.33
C GLN A 80 -10.29 10.96 -0.89
N SER A 81 -11.23 10.88 -1.84
CA SER A 81 -12.68 10.94 -1.55
C SER A 81 -13.13 9.78 -0.68
N GLN A 82 -12.69 8.56 -0.96
CA GLN A 82 -13.04 7.37 -0.18
C GLN A 82 -12.42 7.41 1.23
N ALA A 83 -11.22 7.99 1.37
CA ALA A 83 -10.56 8.14 2.67
C ALA A 83 -10.97 9.42 3.44
N PHE A 84 -11.67 10.37 2.80
CA PHE A 84 -11.95 11.70 3.34
C PHE A 84 -12.64 11.65 4.69
N LYS A 85 -13.68 10.80 4.82
CA LYS A 85 -14.44 10.65 6.07
C LYS A 85 -13.53 10.19 7.22
N SER A 86 -12.70 9.19 6.98
CA SER A 86 -11.79 8.65 7.99
C SER A 86 -10.65 9.62 8.35
N LEU A 87 -10.22 10.46 7.40
CA LEU A 87 -9.08 11.38 7.61
C LEU A 87 -9.48 12.75 8.15
N PHE A 88 -10.63 13.28 7.75
CA PHE A 88 -11.05 14.65 8.03
C PHE A 88 -12.26 14.76 8.97
N GLU A 89 -13.08 13.72 9.06
CA GLU A 89 -14.27 13.69 9.94
C GLU A 89 -14.11 12.77 11.16
N SER A 90 -13.03 12.00 11.23
CA SER A 90 -12.69 11.09 12.31
C SER A 90 -11.27 11.33 12.82
N ASP A 91 -10.98 10.88 14.03
CA ASP A 91 -9.65 10.90 14.67
C ASP A 91 -9.11 9.47 14.90
N GLU A 92 -9.68 8.49 14.19
CA GLU A 92 -9.23 7.10 14.22
C GLU A 92 -7.89 6.90 13.51
N ALA A 93 -7.14 5.86 13.89
CA ALA A 93 -5.92 5.48 13.19
C ALA A 93 -6.25 4.95 11.79
N VAL A 94 -5.67 5.57 10.75
CA VAL A 94 -5.93 5.21 9.35
C VAL A 94 -4.67 4.60 8.72
N PHE A 95 -4.82 3.43 8.09
CA PHE A 95 -3.81 2.86 7.19
C PHE A 95 -4.27 3.04 5.74
N LEU A 96 -3.49 3.79 4.95
CA LEU A 96 -3.76 4.03 3.54
C LEU A 96 -2.58 3.58 2.69
N ALA A 97 -2.72 2.44 2.04
CA ALA A 97 -1.77 1.94 1.05
C ALA A 97 -2.32 2.18 -0.36
N ALA A 98 -1.61 3.01 -1.13
CA ALA A 98 -1.91 3.27 -2.53
C ALA A 98 -0.61 3.45 -3.33
N PRO A 99 -0.61 3.21 -4.66
CA PRO A 99 0.56 3.42 -5.51
C PRO A 99 1.17 4.82 -5.44
N ALA A 100 2.39 4.97 -5.95
CA ALA A 100 2.99 6.29 -6.15
C ALA A 100 2.13 7.12 -7.12
N GLY A 101 2.04 8.44 -6.89
CA GLY A 101 1.19 9.32 -7.71
C GLY A 101 -0.31 9.30 -7.37
N SER A 102 -0.77 8.45 -6.46
CA SER A 102 -2.20 8.39 -6.04
C SER A 102 -2.68 9.56 -5.17
N GLY A 103 -1.82 10.54 -4.88
CA GLY A 103 -2.18 11.71 -4.06
C GLY A 103 -2.25 11.44 -2.55
N LYS A 104 -1.45 10.49 -2.04
CA LYS A 104 -1.36 10.16 -0.60
C LYS A 104 -0.90 11.34 0.27
N THR A 105 -0.10 12.25 -0.28
CA THR A 105 0.34 13.47 0.42
C THR A 105 -0.86 14.31 0.84
N VAL A 106 -1.85 14.47 -0.03
CA VAL A 106 -3.11 15.17 0.29
C VAL A 106 -3.87 14.44 1.39
N CYS A 107 -3.84 13.10 1.43
CA CYS A 107 -4.46 12.34 2.52
C CYS A 107 -3.80 12.67 3.88
N ALA A 108 -2.47 12.83 3.91
CA ALA A 108 -1.77 13.27 5.12
C ALA A 108 -2.08 14.74 5.45
N GLU A 109 -2.17 15.62 4.45
CA GLU A 109 -2.59 17.01 4.64
C GLU A 109 -4.00 17.09 5.23
N LEU A 110 -4.96 16.28 4.77
CA LEU A 110 -6.32 16.21 5.34
C LEU A 110 -6.28 15.87 6.84
N ALA A 111 -5.44 14.92 7.24
CA ALA A 111 -5.26 14.58 8.65
C ALA A 111 -4.64 15.74 9.45
N LEU A 112 -3.67 16.46 8.89
CA LEU A 112 -3.08 17.66 9.52
C LEU A 112 -4.10 18.80 9.65
N LEU A 113 -4.90 19.04 8.61
CA LEU A 113 -5.95 20.05 8.63
C LEU A 113 -6.99 19.73 9.70
N ARG A 114 -7.36 18.44 9.85
CA ARG A 114 -8.21 17.96 10.94
C ARG A 114 -7.54 18.24 12.29
N HIS A 115 -6.30 17.83 12.49
CA HIS A 115 -5.54 18.06 13.73
C HIS A 115 -5.49 19.55 14.12
N TRP A 116 -5.20 20.45 13.18
CA TRP A 116 -5.13 21.89 13.43
C TRP A 116 -6.50 22.58 13.56
N SER A 117 -7.58 21.93 13.11
CA SER A 117 -8.95 22.41 13.34
C SER A 117 -9.40 22.21 14.78
N GLN A 118 -8.77 21.29 15.52
CA GLN A 118 -9.10 21.01 16.91
C GLN A 118 -8.58 22.10 17.87
N PRO A 119 -9.26 22.33 19.01
CA PRO A 119 -8.85 23.33 19.98
C PRO A 119 -7.49 23.01 20.63
N ASN A 120 -7.14 21.73 20.77
CA ASN A 120 -5.92 21.29 21.42
C ASN A 120 -4.81 21.00 20.38
N LYS A 121 -4.19 22.06 19.87
CA LYS A 121 -3.17 22.01 18.81
C LYS A 121 -1.86 21.41 19.35
N GLY A 122 -1.74 20.09 19.26
CA GLY A 122 -0.50 19.35 19.57
C GLY A 122 0.54 19.43 18.45
N ARG A 123 1.70 18.81 18.66
CA ARG A 123 2.70 18.59 17.60
C ARG A 123 2.29 17.38 16.75
N ALA A 124 2.44 17.48 15.44
CA ALA A 124 2.30 16.37 14.49
C ALA A 124 3.69 16.02 13.91
N VAL A 125 3.92 14.75 13.60
CA VAL A 125 5.19 14.20 13.07
C VAL A 125 4.88 13.32 11.87
#